data_AF-A0A7C4E227-F1
#
_entry.id   AF-A0A7C4E227-F1
#
_cell.length_a   1.000
_cell.length_b   1.000
_cell.length_c   1.000
_cell.angle_alpha   90.00
_cell.angle_beta   90.00
_cell.angle_gamma   90.00
#
_symmetry.space_group_name_H-M   'P 1'
#
loop_
_entity.id
_entity.type
_entity.pdbx_description
1 polymer ?
#
loop_
_entity_poly.entity_id
_entity_poly.type
_entity_poly.pdbx_seq_one_letter_code
_entity_poly.pdbx_strand_id
1 'polypeptide(L)'
;MATELTPKERPEAHELLKKLRLLAKTLRTFLDTEDFTYFTESVKIHQEIKSSSIYQHLSGHLDLDNNMEQLQKIYETGGANMDDNAFGRMLDQVVYTIVRANIVSTGLEFKLKRMRKG
;
A
#
# COMPACT_ATOMS: atom_id res chain seq x y z
N MET A 1 -10.68 -0.21 -18.69
CA MET A 1 -11.06 -1.63 -18.63
C MET A 1 -10.10 -2.31 -17.69
N ALA A 2 -10.58 -3.05 -16.68
CA ALA A 2 -9.68 -3.77 -15.77
C ALA A 2 -9.09 -4.97 -16.51
N THR A 3 -7.78 -4.96 -16.76
CA THR A 3 -7.10 -6.08 -17.41
C THR A 3 -7.27 -7.33 -16.56
N GLU A 4 -7.72 -8.42 -17.18
CA GLU A 4 -7.80 -9.72 -16.53
C GLU A 4 -6.39 -10.30 -16.40
N LEU A 5 -6.01 -10.64 -15.17
CA LEU A 5 -4.76 -11.30 -14.90
C LEU A 5 -4.87 -12.77 -15.32
N THR A 6 -3.82 -13.26 -15.96
CA THR A 6 -3.70 -14.61 -16.51
C THR A 6 -3.08 -15.58 -15.50
N PRO A 7 -3.23 -16.92 -15.69
CA PRO A 7 -2.59 -17.91 -14.83
C PRO A 7 -1.05 -17.81 -14.78
N LYS A 8 -0.41 -17.27 -15.83
CA LYS A 8 1.05 -17.10 -15.90
C LYS A 8 1.57 -16.05 -14.91
N GLU A 9 0.75 -15.04 -14.62
CA GLU A 9 1.09 -13.95 -13.68
C GLU A 9 0.84 -14.33 -12.23
N ARG A 10 0.32 -15.53 -11.96
CA ARG A 10 -0.05 -15.99 -10.62
C ARG A 10 1.11 -15.94 -9.59
N PRO A 11 2.36 -16.31 -9.92
CA PRO A 11 3.48 -16.16 -8.98
C PRO A 11 3.73 -14.70 -8.59
N GLU A 12 3.72 -13.79 -9.58
CA GLU A 12 3.89 -12.35 -9.34
C GLU A 12 2.72 -11.79 -8.53
N ALA A 13 1.49 -12.18 -8.85
CA ALA A 13 0.29 -11.80 -8.08
C ALA A 13 0.34 -12.28 -6.62
N HIS A 14 0.90 -13.46 -6.36
CA HIS A 14 1.11 -13.92 -4.99
C HIS A 14 2.15 -13.07 -4.25
N GLU A 15 3.23 -12.70 -4.91
CA GLU A 15 4.27 -11.86 -4.31
C GLU A 15 3.78 -10.44 -4.05
N LEU A 16 3.07 -9.84 -5.02
CA LEU A 16 2.42 -8.54 -4.89
C LEU A 16 1.42 -8.54 -3.72
N LEU A 17 0.63 -9.60 -3.55
CA LEU A 17 -0.29 -9.73 -2.41
C LEU A 17 0.45 -9.73 -1.06
N LYS A 18 1.60 -10.40 -0.96
CA LYS A 18 2.41 -10.37 0.27
C LYS A 18 2.91 -8.95 0.54
N LYS A 19 3.42 -8.26 -0.47
CA LYS A 19 3.92 -6.89 -0.34
C LYS A 19 2.83 -5.91 0.07
N LEU A 20 1.63 -6.00 -0.52
CA LEU A 20 0.49 -5.16 -0.12
C LEU A 20 0.07 -5.38 1.34
N ARG A 21 0.07 -6.65 1.80
CA ARG A 21 -0.21 -6.97 3.21
C ARG A 21 0.92 -6.52 4.13
N LEU A 22 2.17 -6.62 3.69
CA LEU A 22 3.33 -6.12 4.41
C LEU A 22 3.25 -4.61 4.56
N LEU A 23 2.93 -3.86 3.50
CA LEU A 23 2.70 -2.42 3.55
C LEU A 23 1.67 -2.05 4.61
N ALA A 24 0.49 -2.67 4.58
CA ALA A 24 -0.57 -2.42 5.54
C ALA A 24 -0.14 -2.72 6.98
N LYS A 25 0.61 -3.81 7.18
CA LYS A 25 1.16 -4.17 8.50
C LYS A 25 2.20 -3.16 8.97
N THR A 26 3.15 -2.76 8.12
CA THR A 26 4.21 -1.82 8.46
C THR A 26 3.65 -0.44 8.81
N LEU A 27 2.67 0.04 8.03
CA LEU A 27 1.94 1.28 8.35
C LEU A 27 1.19 1.19 9.68
N ARG A 28 0.60 0.03 10.00
CA ARG A 28 -0.03 -0.20 11.30
C ARG A 28 0.98 -0.19 12.44
N THR A 29 2.14 -0.82 12.25
CA THR A 29 3.21 -0.75 13.26
C THR A 29 3.63 0.70 13.49
N PHE A 30 3.75 1.51 12.44
CA PHE A 30 4.00 2.95 12.60
C PHE A 30 2.92 3.65 13.42
N LEU A 31 1.62 3.36 13.21
CA LEU A 31 0.55 3.92 14.04
C LEU A 31 0.67 3.50 15.52
N ASP A 32 1.06 2.25 15.76
CA ASP A 32 1.12 1.69 17.11
C ASP A 32 2.37 2.17 17.88
N THR A 33 3.47 2.46 17.20
CA THR A 33 4.76 2.80 17.82
C THR A 33 5.21 4.25 17.61
N GLU A 34 4.63 4.95 16.63
CA GLU A 34 5.03 6.29 16.18
C GLU A 34 6.51 6.36 15.71
N ASP A 35 7.11 5.20 15.41
CA ASP A 35 8.51 5.11 14.98
C ASP A 35 8.62 5.28 13.45
N PHE A 36 9.16 6.42 13.03
CA PHE A 36 9.35 6.80 11.62
C PHE A 36 10.25 5.85 10.81
N THR A 37 10.97 4.92 11.44
CA THR A 37 11.66 3.84 10.72
C THR A 37 10.66 2.96 9.96
N TYR A 38 9.53 2.62 10.58
CA TYR A 38 8.45 1.87 9.91
C TYR A 38 7.77 2.70 8.83
N PHE A 39 7.61 4.02 9.03
CA PHE A 39 7.12 4.89 7.96
C PHE A 39 8.05 4.85 6.75
N THR A 40 9.36 5.02 6.95
CA THR A 40 10.36 4.98 5.87
C THR A 40 10.39 3.62 5.19
N GLU A 41 10.25 2.53 5.94
CA GLU A 41 10.12 1.18 5.40
C GLU A 41 8.86 1.02 4.54
N SER A 42 7.71 1.57 4.96
CA SER A 42 6.47 1.54 4.20
C SER A 42 6.60 2.21 2.82
N VAL A 43 7.36 3.32 2.74
CA VAL A 43 7.65 4.00 1.47
C VAL A 43 8.47 3.09 0.55
N LYS A 44 9.48 2.39 1.07
CA LYS A 44 10.28 1.43 0.28
C LYS A 44 9.42 0.29 -0.25
N ILE A 45 8.57 -0.30 0.61
CA ILE A 45 7.65 -1.37 0.23
C ILE A 45 6.69 -0.88 -0.86
N HIS A 46 6.18 0.35 -0.76
CA HIS A 46 5.30 0.91 -1.79
C HIS A 46 6.01 1.08 -3.14
N GLN A 47 7.27 1.50 -3.17
CA GLN A 47 8.04 1.54 -4.42
C GLN A 47 8.22 0.15 -5.03
N GLU A 48 8.44 -0.88 -4.20
CA GLU A 48 8.49 -2.27 -4.66
C GLU A 48 7.14 -2.82 -5.16
N ILE A 49 6.03 -2.29 -4.67
CA ILE A 49 4.69 -2.60 -5.17
C ILE A 49 4.52 -1.96 -6.55
N LYS A 50 4.90 -0.69 -6.71
CA LYS A 50 4.80 0.06 -7.98
C LYS A 50 5.64 -0.54 -9.10
N SER A 51 6.74 -1.22 -8.78
CA SER A 51 7.60 -1.87 -9.78
C SER A 51 7.02 -3.19 -10.32
N SER A 52 5.95 -3.73 -9.71
CA SER A 52 5.27 -4.90 -10.26
C SER A 52 4.50 -4.55 -11.53
N SER A 53 4.68 -5.37 -12.56
CA SER A 53 4.09 -5.16 -13.88
C SER A 53 2.56 -5.21 -13.86
N ILE A 54 2.00 -5.99 -12.92
CA ILE A 54 0.56 -6.21 -12.81
C ILE A 54 -0.15 -5.24 -11.86
N TYR A 55 0.59 -4.41 -11.11
CA TYR A 55 0.01 -3.51 -10.10
C TYR A 55 -0.97 -2.51 -10.72
N GLN A 56 -0.62 -1.93 -11.85
CA GLN A 56 -1.47 -0.97 -12.58
C GLN A 56 -2.79 -1.59 -13.09
N HIS A 57 -2.88 -2.93 -13.14
CA HIS A 57 -4.10 -3.64 -13.52
C HIS A 57 -5.06 -3.85 -12.33
N LEU A 58 -4.66 -3.49 -11.12
CA LEU A 58 -5.49 -3.62 -9.93
C LEU A 58 -6.41 -2.40 -9.76
N SER A 59 -7.68 -2.67 -9.49
CA SER A 59 -8.62 -1.62 -9.09
C SER A 59 -8.18 -1.00 -7.76
N GLY A 60 -8.20 0.33 -7.67
CA GLY A 60 -7.79 1.06 -6.46
C GLY A 60 -6.28 1.35 -6.35
N HIS A 61 -5.46 0.96 -7.33
CA HIS A 61 -4.02 1.26 -7.31
C HIS A 61 -3.75 2.78 -7.27
N LEU A 62 -4.48 3.57 -8.07
CA LEU A 62 -4.34 5.03 -8.08
C LEU A 62 -4.68 5.66 -6.73
N ASP A 63 -5.72 5.17 -6.04
CA ASP A 63 -6.09 5.68 -4.71
C ASP A 63 -4.98 5.39 -3.69
N LEU A 64 -4.38 4.19 -3.75
CA LEU A 64 -3.27 3.83 -2.88
C LEU A 64 -2.03 4.69 -3.16
N ASP A 65 -1.70 4.89 -4.44
CA ASP A 65 -0.55 5.71 -4.85
C ASP A 65 -0.73 7.16 -4.41
N ASN A 66 -1.89 7.75 -4.69
CA ASN A 66 -2.21 9.12 -4.27
C ASN A 66 -2.10 9.29 -2.76
N ASN A 67 -2.59 8.31 -1.99
CA ASN A 67 -2.52 8.36 -0.53
C ASN A 67 -1.09 8.26 0.00
N MET A 68 -0.26 7.38 -0.58
CA MET A 68 1.16 7.28 -0.24
C MET A 68 1.94 8.54 -0.60
N GLU A 69 1.66 9.15 -1.75
CA GLU A 69 2.27 10.43 -2.15
C GLU A 69 1.87 11.58 -1.21
N GLN A 70 0.63 11.61 -0.75
CA GLN A 70 0.19 12.59 0.26
C GLN A 70 0.92 12.39 1.59
N LEU A 71 1.05 11.15 2.05
CA LEU A 71 1.82 10.83 3.27
C LEU A 71 3.27 11.28 3.15
N GLN A 72 3.91 10.98 2.02
CA GLN A 72 5.30 11.36 1.80
C GLN A 72 5.46 12.88 1.81
N LYS A 73 4.55 13.64 1.19
CA LYS A 73 4.56 15.11 1.23
C LYS A 73 4.41 15.66 2.65
N ILE A 74 3.52 15.09 3.46
CA ILE A 74 3.35 15.50 4.87
C ILE A 74 4.67 15.28 5.63
N TYR A 75 5.27 14.10 5.46
CA TYR A 75 6.54 13.77 6.10
C TYR A 75 7.71 14.64 5.59
N GLU A 76 7.80 14.94 4.31
CA GLU A 76 8.84 15.81 3.75
C GLU A 76 8.70 17.27 4.23
N THR A 77 7.47 17.72 4.52
CA THR A 77 7.21 19.08 4.98
C THR A 77 7.51 19.25 6.48
N GLY A 78 7.11 18.28 7.31
CA GLY A 78 7.24 18.38 8.77
C GLY A 78 8.38 17.57 9.38
N GLY A 79 8.82 16.50 8.71
CA GLY A 79 9.80 15.54 9.22
C GLY A 79 9.40 14.93 10.57
N ALA A 80 10.38 14.46 11.32
CA ALA A 80 10.19 13.95 12.68
C ALA A 80 9.89 15.06 13.72
N ASN A 81 9.94 16.33 13.33
CA ASN A 81 9.72 17.49 14.20
C ASN A 81 8.40 18.20 13.89
N MET A 82 7.45 17.53 13.24
CA MET A 82 6.16 18.10 12.89
C MET A 82 5.35 18.44 14.14
N ASP A 83 4.54 19.51 14.06
CA ASP A 83 3.65 19.86 15.16
C ASP A 83 2.53 18.82 15.35
N ASP A 84 1.93 18.77 16.54
CA ASP A 84 0.92 17.78 16.90
C ASP A 84 -0.29 17.74 15.95
N ASN A 85 -0.67 18.89 15.37
CA ASN A 85 -1.80 18.93 14.42
C ASN A 85 -1.40 18.34 13.06
N ALA A 86 -0.18 18.61 12.60
CA ALA A 86 0.38 17.99 11.41
C ALA A 86 0.56 16.48 11.61
N PHE A 87 1.03 16.06 12.78
CA PHE A 87 1.18 14.66 13.14
C PHE A 87 -0.17 13.94 13.20
N GLY A 88 -1.18 14.51 13.87
CA GLY A 88 -2.54 13.95 13.90
C GLY A 88 -3.11 13.73 12.49
N ARG A 89 -2.94 14.71 11.59
CA ARG A 89 -3.35 14.56 10.17
C ARG A 89 -2.56 13.50 9.42
N MET A 90 -1.27 13.33 9.73
CA MET A 90 -0.46 12.25 9.19
C MET A 90 -1.03 10.89 9.61
N LEU A 91 -1.35 10.72 10.90
CA LEU A 91 -1.92 9.47 11.41
C LEU A 91 -3.27 9.15 10.76
N ASP A 92 -4.16 10.13 10.61
CA ASP A 92 -5.42 9.96 9.87
C ASP A 92 -5.17 9.46 8.45
N GLN A 93 -4.23 10.10 7.75
CA GLN A 93 -3.86 9.70 6.40
C GLN A 93 -3.24 8.29 6.34
N VAL A 94 -2.49 7.88 7.36
CA VAL A 94 -1.95 6.52 7.48
C VAL A 94 -3.08 5.51 7.61
N VAL A 95 -4.08 5.78 8.45
CA VAL A 95 -5.27 4.92 8.59
C VAL A 95 -5.98 4.77 7.24
N TYR A 96 -6.21 5.87 6.52
CA TYR A 96 -6.81 5.81 5.17
C TYR A 96 -5.96 4.99 4.19
N THR A 97 -4.65 5.12 4.25
CA THR A 97 -3.72 4.39 3.37
C THR A 97 -3.74 2.89 3.66
N ILE A 98 -3.80 2.48 4.93
CA ILE A 98 -3.98 1.07 5.33
C ILE A 98 -5.28 0.50 4.74
N VAL A 99 -6.39 1.25 4.81
CA VAL A 99 -7.66 0.84 4.22
C VAL A 99 -7.52 0.62 2.71
N ARG A 100 -6.86 1.54 1.99
CA ARG A 100 -6.63 1.39 0.53
C ARG A 100 -5.76 0.18 0.20
N ALA A 101 -4.68 -0.05 0.94
CA ALA A 101 -3.83 -1.22 0.76
C ALA A 101 -4.62 -2.53 0.97
N ASN A 102 -5.52 -2.57 1.94
CA ASN A 102 -6.38 -3.73 2.20
C ASN A 102 -7.44 -3.95 1.09
N ILE A 103 -8.02 -2.88 0.53
CA ILE A 103 -8.95 -2.98 -0.60
C ILE A 103 -8.24 -3.59 -1.81
N VAL A 104 -7.06 -3.07 -2.17
CA VAL A 104 -6.27 -3.58 -3.30
C VAL A 104 -5.86 -5.04 -3.05
N SER A 105 -5.40 -5.37 -1.83
CA SER A 105 -5.06 -6.74 -1.41
C SER A 105 -6.25 -7.70 -1.60
N THR A 106 -7.43 -7.29 -1.13
CA THR A 106 -8.64 -8.11 -1.20
C THR A 106 -9.06 -8.33 -2.66
N GLY A 107 -9.00 -7.30 -3.50
CA GLY A 107 -9.27 -7.42 -4.93
C GLY A 107 -8.33 -8.40 -5.63
N LEU A 108 -7.03 -8.33 -5.32
CA LEU A 108 -6.02 -9.26 -5.84
C LEU A 108 -6.25 -10.69 -5.34
N GLU A 109 -6.64 -10.88 -4.08
CA GLU A 109 -6.97 -12.19 -3.53
C GLU A 109 -8.15 -12.84 -4.27
N PHE A 110 -9.19 -12.08 -4.61
CA PHE A 110 -10.30 -12.58 -5.41
C PHE A 110 -9.84 -13.00 -6.82
N LYS A 111 -8.98 -12.19 -7.48
CA LYS A 111 -8.40 -12.55 -8.79
C LYS A 111 -7.60 -13.85 -8.70
N LEU A 112 -6.72 -13.99 -7.71
CA LEU A 112 -5.93 -15.20 -7.44
C LEU A 112 -6.80 -16.44 -7.20
N LYS A 113 -7.91 -16.31 -6.46
CA LYS A 113 -8.86 -17.40 -6.22
C LYS A 113 -9.56 -17.85 -7.51
N ARG A 114 -9.87 -16.93 -8.42
CA ARG A 114 -10.49 -17.23 -9.73
C ARG A 114 -9.51 -17.97 -10.66
N MET A 115 -8.23 -17.60 -10.66
CA MET A 115 -7.18 -18.30 -11.43
C MET A 115 -6.94 -19.76 -11.03
N ARG A 116 -7.37 -20.19 -9.83
CA ARG A 116 -7.25 -21.60 -9.40
C ARG A 116 -8.26 -22.53 -10.06
N LYS A 117 -9.36 -21.97 -10.59
CA LYS A 117 -10.49 -22.73 -11.13
C LYS A 117 -10.50 -22.80 -12.66
N GLY A 118 -9.60 -22.07 -13.32
CA GLY A 118 -9.41 -22.09 -14.78
C GLY A 118 -8.23 -22.95 -15.18
#